data_AF-A0A9P4MC08-F1
#
_entry.id   AF-A0A9P4MC08-F1
#
_cell.length_a   1.000
_cell.length_b   1.000
_cell.length_c   1.000
_cell.angle_alpha   90.00
_cell.angle_beta   90.00
_cell.angle_gamma   90.00
#
_symmetry.space_group_name_H-M   'P 1'
#
loop_
_entity.id
_entity.type
_entity.pdbx_description
1 polymer ?
#
loop_
_entity_poly.entity_id
_entity_poly.type
_entity_poly.pdbx_seq_one_letter_code
_entity_poly.pdbx_strand_id
1 'polypeptide(L)'
;DSRSPLERFRTTPKKPLSVTDIVSPAWCEIQYWYTLTKHGRKLRTPAMKQGSAVHRILEEQVHTIVPITVQTKEDSWGLKIWNVIQGLRTLRVTGLTRELEVWGVVEGQVINGIIDELSYTCPDPQLEAEIEAEKDKHSPTKSISPSQQKIDEYFGTRSRNSTNLNLYQTPPEKRKIYLTDIKTRSRPSLPKGVAFRPTLMQLMLYRSLLASLAANTVPANTIFARYDLNPSTPFTDAFIAEISNLEFNFSDDAGLNSEDRFAPMSSQGDAINELQQHNNLTLLWQLMIQEFVRTIPSADCIGEVLRAEFILARDQSVLGSKCFAYDEDALTKYVQDEMKWWRGERKPRGVEVEEAYKCRVCEFAEDCTWRKEKMEEAIGRQRERRGRLSTGSGV
;
A
#
# COMPACT_ATOMS: atom_id res chain seq x y z
N ASP A 1 29.35 14.66 11.28
CA ASP A 1 28.84 13.31 10.98
C ASP A 1 28.64 13.21 9.47
N SER A 2 29.44 12.38 8.79
CA SER A 2 29.47 12.23 7.32
C SER A 2 28.60 11.08 6.80
N ARG A 3 27.93 10.35 7.70
CA ARG A 3 27.07 9.21 7.35
C ARG A 3 25.82 9.65 6.60
N SER A 4 25.36 8.81 5.68
CA SER A 4 24.11 9.02 4.93
C SER A 4 22.87 8.99 5.84
N PRO A 5 21.72 9.58 5.43
CA PRO A 5 20.47 9.44 6.17
C PRO A 5 20.10 7.97 6.44
N LEU A 6 20.32 7.07 5.48
CA LEU A 6 20.06 5.64 5.60
C LEU A 6 20.90 5.02 6.72
N GLU A 7 22.22 5.22 6.70
CA GLU A 7 23.14 4.74 7.74
C GLU A 7 22.79 5.29 9.12
N ARG A 8 22.38 6.57 9.18
CA ARG A 8 22.08 7.25 10.43
C ARG A 8 20.76 6.81 11.04
N PHE A 9 19.74 6.48 10.25
CA PHE A 9 18.38 6.32 10.78
C PHE A 9 17.74 4.96 10.50
N ARG A 10 18.23 4.19 9.52
CA ARG A 10 17.54 2.99 9.00
C ARG A 10 18.45 1.80 8.73
N THR A 11 19.73 1.84 9.13
CA THR A 11 20.61 0.65 9.18
C THR A 11 20.50 -0.07 10.52
N THR A 12 20.66 -1.40 10.51
CA THR A 12 20.68 -2.28 11.70
C THR A 12 21.55 -1.69 12.81
N PRO A 13 21.10 -1.65 14.07
CA PRO A 13 19.92 -2.32 14.65
C PRO A 13 18.60 -1.56 14.52
N LYS A 14 18.54 -0.46 13.77
CA LYS A 14 17.30 0.32 13.59
C LYS A 14 16.32 -0.41 12.68
N LYS A 15 15.05 -0.01 12.73
CA LYS A 15 14.01 -0.52 11.82
C LYS A 15 14.36 -0.23 10.35
N PRO A 16 13.95 -1.09 9.41
CA PRO A 16 14.07 -0.80 7.99
C PRO A 16 13.21 0.40 7.58
N LEU A 17 13.34 0.81 6.32
CA LEU A 17 12.49 1.84 5.75
C LEU A 17 11.04 1.37 5.75
N SER A 18 10.13 2.28 6.06
CA SER A 18 8.69 2.07 5.85
C SER A 18 8.22 2.83 4.62
N VAL A 19 7.05 2.47 4.07
CA VAL A 19 6.39 3.28 3.03
C VAL A 19 6.24 4.73 3.48
N THR A 20 5.91 4.95 4.76
CA THR A 20 5.85 6.30 5.36
C THR A 20 7.19 7.05 5.27
N ASP A 21 8.33 6.36 5.40
CA ASP A 21 9.66 6.97 5.30
C ASP A 21 10.00 7.38 3.87
N ILE A 22 9.52 6.63 2.87
CA ILE A 22 9.70 6.97 1.45
C ILE A 22 8.83 8.16 1.06
N VAL A 23 7.58 8.25 1.55
CA VAL A 23 6.61 9.25 1.07
C VAL A 23 6.53 10.52 1.91
N SER A 24 6.95 10.49 3.17
CA SER A 24 6.96 11.69 4.03
C SER A 24 7.80 12.86 3.47
N PRO A 25 8.97 12.63 2.83
CA PRO A 25 9.77 13.68 2.21
C PRO A 25 9.03 14.44 1.09
N ALA A 26 8.05 13.83 0.40
CA ALA A 26 7.26 14.51 -0.64
C ALA A 26 6.47 15.73 -0.13
N TRP A 27 6.25 15.85 1.19
CA TRP A 27 5.72 17.09 1.75
C TRP A 27 6.78 18.20 1.81
N CYS A 28 7.96 17.89 2.36
CA CYS A 28 9.14 18.75 2.42
C CYS A 28 10.33 17.94 2.95
N GLU A 29 11.35 17.68 2.11
CA GLU A 29 12.50 16.85 2.50
C GLU A 29 13.32 17.52 3.60
N ILE A 30 13.50 18.85 3.56
CA ILE A 30 14.23 19.59 4.61
C ILE A 30 13.53 19.48 5.95
N GLN A 31 12.20 19.59 6.00
CA GLN A 31 11.45 19.41 7.24
C GLN A 31 11.66 18.00 7.78
N TYR A 32 11.52 17.00 6.92
CA TYR A 32 11.66 15.60 7.31
C TYR A 32 13.09 15.27 7.77
N TRP A 33 14.10 15.83 7.09
CA TRP A 33 15.49 15.80 7.53
C TRP A 33 15.67 16.38 8.93
N TYR A 34 15.16 17.58 9.20
CA TYR A 34 15.24 18.19 10.54
C TYR A 34 14.56 17.34 11.61
N THR A 35 13.38 16.78 11.31
CA THR A 35 12.70 15.84 12.20
C THR A 35 13.59 14.65 12.54
N LEU A 36 14.20 14.02 11.53
CA LEU A 36 15.11 12.89 11.74
C LEU A 36 16.36 13.30 12.52
N THR A 37 17.00 14.41 12.20
CA THR A 37 18.21 14.84 12.90
C THR A 37 17.97 15.25 14.34
N LYS A 38 16.80 15.83 14.64
CA LYS A 38 16.46 16.31 15.99
C LYS A 38 15.93 15.19 16.88
N HIS A 39 15.14 14.27 16.32
CA HIS A 39 14.38 13.28 17.11
C HIS A 39 14.72 11.81 16.77
N GLY A 40 15.49 11.56 15.72
CA GLY A 40 15.79 10.21 15.20
C GLY A 40 14.63 9.54 14.46
N ARG A 41 13.40 9.99 14.70
CA ARG A 41 12.15 9.50 14.10
C ARG A 41 11.08 10.59 14.11
N LYS A 42 10.06 10.44 13.28
CA LYS A 42 8.85 11.28 13.32
C LYS A 42 8.08 11.04 14.62
N LEU A 43 7.84 12.10 15.38
CA LEU A 43 7.07 12.03 16.63
C LEU A 43 5.57 11.93 16.34
N ARG A 44 4.83 11.18 17.16
CA ARG A 44 3.38 11.09 17.05
C ARG A 44 2.73 12.36 17.57
N THR A 45 2.10 13.12 16.69
CA THR A 45 1.29 14.29 17.05
C THR A 45 -0.08 13.87 17.59
N PRO A 46 -0.81 14.76 18.30
CA PRO A 46 -2.19 14.48 18.71
C PRO A 46 -3.10 14.09 17.54
N ALA A 47 -2.95 14.75 16.38
CA ALA A 47 -3.67 14.41 15.16
C ALA A 47 -3.34 13.00 14.65
N MET A 48 -2.08 12.57 14.73
CA MET A 48 -1.69 11.20 14.36
C MET A 48 -2.27 10.16 15.34
N LYS A 49 -2.35 10.47 16.65
CA LYS A 49 -2.98 9.58 17.63
C LYS A 49 -4.48 9.43 17.36
N GLN A 50 -5.16 10.54 17.08
CA GLN A 50 -6.58 10.54 16.71
C GLN A 50 -6.81 9.75 15.42
N GLY A 51 -5.97 9.95 14.41
CA GLY A 51 -6.02 9.16 13.17
C GLY A 51 -5.90 7.66 13.43
N SER A 52 -4.89 7.24 14.21
CA SER A 52 -4.74 5.82 14.56
C SER A 52 -5.93 5.24 15.33
N ALA A 53 -6.62 6.04 16.17
CA ALA A 53 -7.82 5.58 16.85
C ALA A 53 -8.97 5.33 15.87
N VAL A 54 -9.11 6.16 14.84
CA VAL A 54 -10.12 5.97 13.79
C VAL A 54 -9.82 4.73 12.94
N HIS A 55 -8.56 4.51 12.53
CA HIS A 55 -8.18 3.30 11.80
C HIS A 55 -8.44 2.03 12.60
N ARG A 56 -8.14 2.04 13.90
CA ARG A 56 -8.47 0.92 14.78
C ARG A 56 -9.97 0.61 14.81
N ILE A 57 -10.83 1.62 14.88
CA ILE A 57 -12.28 1.43 14.82
C ILE A 57 -12.70 0.82 13.48
N LEU A 58 -12.09 1.26 12.38
CA LEU A 58 -12.37 0.70 11.06
C LEU A 58 -11.88 -0.75 10.92
N GLU A 59 -10.71 -1.07 11.46
CA GLU A 59 -10.16 -2.43 11.52
C GLU A 59 -11.10 -3.36 12.30
N GLU A 60 -11.60 -2.92 13.47
CA GLU A 60 -12.54 -3.66 14.32
C GLU A 60 -13.91 -3.92 13.65
N GLN A 61 -14.24 -3.24 12.54
CA GLN A 61 -15.45 -3.55 11.73
C GLN A 61 -15.29 -4.81 10.88
N VAL A 62 -14.06 -5.23 10.59
CA VAL A 62 -13.75 -6.35 9.70
C VAL A 62 -13.08 -7.50 10.45
N HIS A 63 -12.24 -7.17 11.44
CA HIS A 63 -11.44 -8.15 12.18
C HIS A 63 -11.74 -8.07 13.68
N THR A 64 -11.78 -9.22 14.35
CA THR A 64 -11.82 -9.30 15.81
C THR A 64 -10.40 -9.25 16.36
N ILE A 65 -10.07 -8.21 17.14
CA ILE A 65 -8.74 -8.09 17.76
C ILE A 65 -8.65 -9.02 18.97
N VAL A 66 -7.82 -10.05 18.86
CA VAL A 66 -7.53 -10.97 19.97
C VAL A 66 -6.07 -10.83 20.42
N PRO A 67 -5.81 -10.58 21.71
CA PRO A 67 -4.45 -10.50 22.22
C PRO A 67 -3.80 -11.90 22.22
N ILE A 68 -2.60 -11.99 21.64
CA ILE A 68 -1.79 -13.21 21.61
C ILE A 68 -0.48 -12.97 22.34
N THR A 69 -0.08 -13.93 23.18
CA THR A 69 1.19 -13.95 23.89
C THR A 69 2.31 -14.34 22.94
N VAL A 70 3.28 -13.43 22.80
CA VAL A 70 4.45 -13.64 21.94
C VAL A 70 5.69 -13.79 22.82
N GLN A 71 6.39 -14.92 22.70
CA GLN A 71 7.59 -15.21 23.51
C GLN A 71 8.89 -14.94 22.75
N THR A 72 8.90 -15.21 21.44
CA THR A 72 10.08 -15.05 20.58
C THR A 72 9.89 -13.96 19.52
N LYS A 73 10.98 -13.49 18.90
CA LYS A 73 10.87 -12.57 17.75
C LYS A 73 10.20 -13.28 16.57
N GLU A 74 10.44 -14.58 16.46
CA GLU A 74 9.89 -15.47 15.45
C GLU A 74 8.38 -15.59 15.60
N ASP A 75 7.85 -15.82 16.80
CA ASP A 75 6.40 -15.82 17.07
C ASP A 75 5.77 -14.47 16.68
N SER A 76 6.44 -13.35 16.99
CA SER A 76 5.95 -12.01 16.63
C SER A 76 5.81 -11.86 15.11
N TRP A 77 6.75 -12.43 14.36
CA TRP A 77 6.72 -12.42 12.90
C TRP A 77 5.77 -13.45 12.32
N GLY A 78 5.62 -14.60 12.98
CA GLY A 78 4.61 -15.60 12.66
C GLY A 78 3.22 -14.97 12.71
N LEU A 79 2.93 -14.19 13.76
CA LEU A 79 1.65 -13.50 13.90
C LEU A 79 1.37 -12.54 12.75
N LYS A 80 2.39 -11.79 12.32
CA LYS A 80 2.28 -10.85 11.19
C LYS A 80 1.93 -11.57 9.88
N ILE A 81 2.65 -12.64 9.58
CA ILE A 81 2.41 -13.44 8.38
C ILE A 81 1.01 -14.09 8.46
N TRP A 82 0.62 -14.58 9.65
CA TRP A 82 -0.71 -15.14 9.88
C TRP A 82 -1.81 -14.10 9.64
N ASN A 83 -1.68 -12.89 10.17
CA ASN A 83 -2.64 -11.80 9.95
C ASN A 83 -2.81 -11.48 8.46
N VAL A 84 -1.73 -11.54 7.67
CA VAL A 84 -1.83 -11.39 6.20
C VAL A 84 -2.58 -12.55 5.56
N ILE A 85 -2.30 -13.79 5.96
CA ILE A 85 -3.05 -14.98 5.51
C ILE A 85 -4.55 -14.83 5.83
N GLN A 86 -4.89 -14.43 7.05
CA GLN A 86 -6.28 -14.19 7.44
C GLN A 86 -6.89 -13.04 6.63
N GLY A 87 -6.17 -11.93 6.48
CA GLY A 87 -6.62 -10.80 5.68
C GLY A 87 -6.97 -11.18 4.24
N LEU A 88 -6.16 -12.04 3.61
CA LEU A 88 -6.42 -12.57 2.25
C LEU A 88 -7.62 -13.53 2.22
N ARG A 89 -7.77 -14.38 3.23
CA ARG A 89 -8.95 -15.28 3.37
C ARG A 89 -10.23 -14.48 3.55
N THR A 90 -10.23 -13.50 4.45
CA THR A 90 -11.35 -12.58 4.68
C THR A 90 -11.70 -11.84 3.39
N LEU A 91 -10.72 -11.29 2.67
CA LEU A 91 -10.96 -10.63 1.38
C LEU A 91 -11.69 -11.54 0.38
N ARG A 92 -11.33 -12.82 0.28
CA ARG A 92 -12.02 -13.76 -0.64
C ARG A 92 -13.46 -14.05 -0.26
N VAL A 93 -13.77 -14.09 1.03
CA VAL A 93 -15.12 -14.43 1.53
C VAL A 93 -16.03 -13.20 1.59
N THR A 94 -15.56 -12.11 2.19
CA THR A 94 -16.38 -10.92 2.44
C THR A 94 -16.27 -9.87 1.34
N GLY A 95 -15.21 -9.92 0.53
CA GLY A 95 -14.89 -8.91 -0.46
C GLY A 95 -14.23 -7.64 0.10
N LEU A 96 -13.83 -7.65 1.37
CA LEU A 96 -13.17 -6.53 2.05
C LEU A 96 -12.17 -7.03 3.10
N THR A 97 -10.98 -6.42 3.14
CA THR A 97 -10.05 -6.58 4.27
C THR A 97 -9.37 -5.26 4.59
N ARG A 98 -8.93 -5.10 5.83
CA ARG A 98 -8.27 -3.89 6.33
C ARG A 98 -6.95 -4.20 7.02
N GLU A 99 -6.10 -3.16 7.11
CA GLU A 99 -4.80 -3.18 7.79
C GLU A 99 -3.88 -4.35 7.35
N LEU A 100 -3.82 -4.60 6.04
CA LEU A 100 -3.01 -5.69 5.48
C LEU A 100 -1.52 -5.28 5.43
N GLU A 101 -0.67 -5.97 6.18
CA GLU A 101 0.78 -5.77 6.11
C GLU A 101 1.35 -6.21 4.75
N VAL A 102 2.28 -5.42 4.22
CA VAL A 102 3.03 -5.74 2.99
C VAL A 102 4.52 -5.49 3.18
N TRP A 103 5.33 -6.30 2.49
CA TRP A 103 6.78 -6.23 2.50
C TRP A 103 7.34 -6.35 1.10
N GLY A 104 8.48 -5.71 0.86
CA GLY A 104 9.21 -5.86 -0.38
C GLY A 104 10.65 -5.39 -0.27
N VAL A 105 11.40 -5.59 -1.35
CA VAL A 105 12.76 -5.06 -1.48
C VAL A 105 12.76 -4.07 -2.64
N VAL A 106 13.07 -2.82 -2.35
CA VAL A 106 13.06 -1.74 -3.32
C VAL A 106 14.41 -1.02 -3.24
N GLU A 107 15.08 -0.86 -4.38
CA GLU A 107 16.41 -0.21 -4.44
C GLU A 107 17.42 -0.85 -3.45
N GLY A 108 17.33 -2.17 -3.28
CA GLY A 108 18.17 -2.96 -2.37
C GLY A 108 17.85 -2.81 -0.88
N GLN A 109 16.78 -2.10 -0.51
CA GLN A 109 16.34 -1.92 0.86
C GLN A 109 15.02 -2.66 1.14
N VAL A 110 14.93 -3.32 2.29
CA VAL A 110 13.65 -3.86 2.77
C VAL A 110 12.73 -2.69 3.12
N ILE A 111 11.51 -2.73 2.59
CA ILE A 111 10.45 -1.77 2.86
C ILE A 111 9.24 -2.51 3.41
N ASN A 112 8.63 -1.96 4.46
CA ASN A 112 7.36 -2.45 4.99
C ASN A 112 6.25 -1.39 4.91
N GLY A 113 5.02 -1.86 4.82
CA GLY A 113 3.82 -1.04 4.67
C GLY A 113 2.59 -1.70 5.29
N ILE A 114 1.54 -0.91 5.48
CA ILE A 114 0.23 -1.40 5.92
C ILE A 114 -0.81 -0.75 5.02
N ILE A 115 -1.56 -1.57 4.29
CA ILE A 115 -2.63 -1.13 3.41
C ILE A 115 -3.91 -1.02 4.23
N ASP A 116 -4.49 0.17 4.28
CA ASP A 116 -5.67 0.43 5.12
C ASP A 116 -6.88 -0.41 4.69
N GLU A 117 -7.09 -0.57 3.38
CA GLU A 117 -8.23 -1.30 2.83
C GLU A 117 -7.94 -1.91 1.45
N LEU A 118 -8.37 -3.16 1.27
CA LEU A 118 -8.49 -3.84 -0.02
C LEU A 118 -9.94 -4.29 -0.21
N SER A 119 -10.50 -4.06 -1.39
CA SER A 119 -11.87 -4.50 -1.72
C SER A 119 -12.01 -4.95 -3.17
N TYR A 120 -13.00 -5.81 -3.45
CA TYR A 120 -13.42 -6.11 -4.82
C TYR A 120 -14.30 -5.01 -5.45
N THR A 121 -14.75 -4.03 -4.66
CA THR A 121 -15.58 -2.92 -5.15
C THR A 121 -14.72 -1.90 -5.88
N CYS A 122 -14.98 -1.69 -7.17
CA CYS A 122 -14.30 -0.66 -7.96
C CYS A 122 -14.65 0.74 -7.42
N PRO A 123 -13.67 1.56 -7.04
CA PRO A 123 -13.91 2.87 -6.46
C PRO A 123 -14.35 3.93 -7.48
N ASP A 124 -14.00 3.76 -8.76
CA ASP A 124 -14.40 4.64 -9.86
C ASP A 124 -14.51 3.83 -11.17
N PRO A 125 -15.70 3.29 -11.47
CA PRO A 125 -15.92 2.49 -12.67
C PRO A 125 -15.73 3.27 -13.98
N GLN A 126 -15.90 4.60 -13.96
CA GLN A 126 -15.72 5.42 -15.15
C GLN A 126 -14.22 5.53 -15.48
N LEU A 127 -13.41 5.85 -14.48
CA LEU A 127 -11.96 5.92 -14.64
C LEU A 127 -11.36 4.55 -15.01
N GLU A 128 -11.85 3.46 -14.42
CA GLU A 128 -11.40 2.11 -14.78
C GLU A 128 -11.68 1.81 -16.27
N ALA A 129 -12.89 2.14 -16.75
CA ALA A 129 -13.25 1.95 -18.16
C ALA A 129 -12.42 2.83 -19.11
N GLU A 130 -12.07 4.05 -18.70
CA GLU A 130 -11.18 4.94 -19.46
C GLU A 130 -9.78 4.32 -19.59
N ILE A 131 -9.21 3.81 -18.50
CA ILE A 131 -7.89 3.15 -18.49
C ILE A 131 -7.90 1.90 -19.37
N GLU A 132 -8.93 1.06 -19.27
CA GLU A 132 -9.07 -0.13 -20.12
C GLU A 132 -9.15 0.24 -21.60
N ALA A 133 -9.92 1.27 -21.95
CA ALA A 133 -10.04 1.75 -23.32
C ALA A 133 -8.71 2.34 -23.87
N GLU A 134 -7.88 2.96 -23.02
CA GLU A 134 -6.56 3.44 -23.41
C GLU A 134 -5.58 2.29 -23.66
N LYS A 135 -5.63 1.22 -22.84
CA LYS A 135 -4.80 0.02 -23.03
C LYS A 135 -5.12 -0.70 -24.34
N ASP A 136 -6.41 -0.79 -24.69
CA ASP A 136 -6.83 -1.40 -25.96
C ASP A 136 -6.37 -0.62 -27.19
N LYS A 137 -6.30 0.72 -27.11
CA LYS A 137 -5.79 1.57 -28.20
C LYS A 137 -4.28 1.43 -28.42
N HIS A 138 -3.52 1.14 -27.38
CA HIS A 138 -2.05 1.08 -27.42
C HIS A 138 -1.49 -0.34 -27.66
N SER A 139 -2.34 -1.36 -27.81
CA SER A 139 -1.92 -2.74 -28.10
C SER A 139 -1.67 -2.93 -29.61
N PRO A 140 -0.41 -3.07 -30.09
CA PRO A 140 -0.12 -3.14 -31.53
C PRO A 140 -0.21 -4.60 -32.01
N THR A 141 -1.43 -5.12 -32.21
CA THR A 141 -1.88 -6.30 -33.03
C THR A 141 -3.14 -6.88 -32.38
N LYS A 142 -4.34 -6.77 -32.94
CA LYS A 142 -4.82 -7.37 -34.19
C LYS A 142 -5.99 -6.56 -34.76
N SER A 143 -5.76 -5.90 -35.89
CA SER A 143 -6.80 -5.68 -36.89
C SER A 143 -7.08 -7.02 -37.58
N ILE A 144 -8.07 -7.77 -37.10
CA ILE A 144 -8.76 -8.76 -37.92
C ILE A 144 -10.01 -8.07 -38.46
N SER A 145 -10.06 -7.99 -39.79
CA SER A 145 -11.17 -7.47 -40.60
C SER A 145 -12.53 -8.09 -40.23
N PRO A 146 -13.65 -7.36 -40.42
CA PRO A 146 -14.99 -7.85 -40.10
C PRO A 146 -15.49 -8.77 -41.21
N SER A 147 -15.01 -10.01 -41.29
CA SER A 147 -15.53 -11.03 -42.23
C SER A 147 -14.91 -12.42 -42.05
N GLN A 148 -14.70 -12.87 -40.81
CA GLN A 148 -14.43 -14.29 -40.57
C GLN A 148 -15.44 -14.84 -39.58
N GLN A 149 -16.56 -15.30 -40.13
CA GLN A 149 -17.55 -16.11 -39.43
C GLN A 149 -16.84 -17.31 -38.82
N LYS A 150 -17.03 -17.51 -37.51
CA LYS A 150 -16.47 -18.65 -36.77
C LYS A 150 -17.00 -19.95 -37.38
N ILE A 151 -16.08 -20.85 -37.73
CA ILE A 151 -16.33 -22.18 -38.29
C ILE A 151 -17.05 -23.11 -37.30
N ASP A 152 -17.25 -22.69 -36.05
CA ASP A 152 -17.95 -23.46 -35.01
C ASP A 152 -19.45 -23.64 -35.29
N GLU A 153 -20.06 -22.82 -36.15
CA GLU A 153 -21.47 -22.96 -36.55
C GLU A 153 -21.72 -24.07 -37.59
N TYR A 154 -20.67 -24.60 -38.25
CA TYR A 154 -20.84 -25.56 -39.36
C TYR A 154 -20.80 -27.04 -38.92
N PHE A 155 -20.18 -27.38 -37.78
CA PHE A 155 -20.08 -28.77 -37.31
C PHE A 155 -21.24 -29.22 -36.39
N GLY A 156 -22.19 -28.34 -36.07
CA GLY A 156 -23.28 -28.62 -35.12
C GLY A 156 -24.48 -29.40 -35.65
N THR A 157 -24.56 -29.69 -36.95
CA THR A 157 -25.76 -30.33 -37.55
C THR A 157 -25.53 -31.79 -37.94
N ARG A 158 -25.37 -32.68 -36.94
CA ARG A 158 -25.84 -34.09 -36.99
C ARG A 158 -25.55 -34.83 -35.68
N SER A 159 -26.46 -34.73 -34.71
CA SER A 159 -27.03 -35.92 -34.05
C SER A 159 -28.20 -35.51 -33.16
N ARG A 160 -29.36 -36.09 -33.43
CA ARG A 160 -30.59 -35.92 -32.67
C ARG A 160 -30.55 -36.81 -31.42
N ASN A 161 -31.18 -36.30 -30.36
CA ASN A 161 -31.64 -36.98 -29.14
C ASN A 161 -30.60 -37.16 -28.02
N SER A 162 -30.59 -36.23 -27.07
CA SER A 162 -30.93 -36.49 -25.65
C SER A 162 -30.83 -35.18 -24.85
N THR A 163 -31.82 -34.97 -23.99
CA THR A 163 -31.97 -33.86 -23.05
C THR A 163 -30.74 -33.65 -22.17
N ASN A 164 -30.07 -32.51 -22.28
CA ASN A 164 -29.21 -31.97 -21.23
C ASN A 164 -29.14 -30.43 -21.34
N LEU A 165 -29.58 -29.75 -20.29
CA LEU A 165 -29.31 -28.33 -20.05
C LEU A 165 -27.79 -28.16 -19.86
N ASN A 166 -27.09 -27.76 -20.92
CA ASN A 166 -25.76 -27.17 -20.77
C ASN A 166 -25.93 -25.71 -20.33
N LEU A 167 -26.03 -25.50 -19.02
CA LEU A 167 -25.62 -24.25 -18.39
C LEU A 167 -24.12 -24.12 -18.65
N TYR A 168 -23.76 -23.40 -19.72
CA TYR A 168 -22.38 -22.99 -19.93
C TYR A 168 -21.98 -22.11 -18.74
N GLN A 169 -21.23 -22.70 -17.82
CA GLN A 169 -20.50 -21.97 -16.79
C GLN A 169 -19.54 -21.03 -17.51
N THR A 170 -19.90 -19.75 -17.54
CA THR A 170 -18.96 -18.66 -17.78
C THR A 170 -17.76 -18.85 -16.83
N PRO A 171 -16.52 -18.68 -17.31
CA PRO A 171 -15.35 -18.67 -16.42
C PRO A 171 -15.60 -17.68 -15.27
N PRO A 172 -15.16 -17.97 -14.03
CA PRO A 172 -15.27 -17.00 -12.95
C PRO A 172 -14.62 -15.70 -13.41
N GLU A 173 -15.40 -14.62 -13.45
CA GLU A 173 -14.89 -13.29 -13.81
C GLU A 173 -13.66 -13.00 -12.93
N LYS A 174 -12.56 -12.59 -13.57
CA LYS A 174 -11.34 -12.20 -12.85
C LYS A 174 -11.68 -11.02 -11.94
N ARG A 175 -11.93 -11.27 -10.66
CA ARG A 175 -12.25 -10.21 -9.69
C ARG A 175 -11.02 -9.33 -9.50
N LYS A 176 -11.17 -8.03 -9.76
CA LYS A 176 -10.13 -7.02 -9.51
C LYS A 176 -10.18 -6.56 -8.05
N ILE A 177 -9.02 -6.34 -7.45
CA ILE A 177 -8.84 -5.85 -6.09
C ILE A 177 -8.35 -4.41 -6.15
N TYR A 178 -9.03 -3.54 -5.43
CA TYR A 178 -8.74 -2.11 -5.39
C TYR A 178 -8.20 -1.71 -4.01
N LEU A 179 -7.26 -0.77 -4.01
CA LEU A 179 -6.63 -0.25 -2.80
C LEU A 179 -7.29 1.07 -2.41
N THR A 180 -7.71 1.18 -1.15
CA THR A 180 -8.14 2.45 -0.55
C THR A 180 -7.21 2.81 0.60
N ASP A 181 -6.76 4.07 0.62
CA ASP A 181 -6.02 4.67 1.73
C ASP A 181 -6.92 5.70 2.40
N ILE A 182 -7.08 5.57 3.71
CA ILE A 182 -8.01 6.38 4.51
C ILE A 182 -7.20 7.46 5.22
N LYS A 183 -7.49 8.72 4.89
CA LYS A 183 -6.84 9.89 5.47
C LYS A 183 -7.76 10.63 6.41
N THR A 184 -7.43 10.57 7.70
CA THR A 184 -8.12 11.38 8.72
C THR A 184 -7.76 12.86 8.61
N ARG A 185 -8.76 13.73 8.65
CA ARG A 185 -8.62 15.18 8.55
C ARG A 185 -9.24 15.88 9.74
N SER A 186 -8.53 16.87 10.28
CA SER A 186 -9.08 17.74 11.34
C SER A 186 -9.95 18.88 10.79
N ARG A 187 -9.77 19.23 9.51
CA ARG A 187 -10.54 20.30 8.84
C ARG A 187 -11.44 19.71 7.75
N PRO A 188 -12.65 20.25 7.55
CA PRO A 188 -13.59 19.78 6.52
C PRO A 188 -13.20 20.32 5.13
N SER A 189 -11.99 20.00 4.69
CA SER A 189 -11.50 20.37 3.37
C SER A 189 -10.59 19.31 2.80
N LEU A 190 -10.79 19.01 1.51
CA LEU A 190 -9.96 18.09 0.76
C LEU A 190 -8.63 18.75 0.38
N PRO A 191 -7.50 18.02 0.44
CA PRO A 191 -6.23 18.54 -0.05
C PRO A 191 -6.30 18.78 -1.56
N LYS A 192 -5.79 19.92 -2.05
CA LYS A 192 -5.74 20.27 -3.47
C LYS A 192 -4.30 20.19 -4.00
N GLY A 193 -4.16 19.85 -5.28
CA GLY A 193 -2.88 19.86 -6.00
C GLY A 193 -1.78 19.06 -5.32
N VAL A 194 -0.59 19.66 -5.22
CA VAL A 194 0.66 19.02 -4.81
C VAL A 194 0.65 18.52 -3.36
N ALA A 195 -0.22 19.05 -2.48
CA ALA A 195 -0.43 18.54 -1.13
C ALA A 195 -0.90 17.07 -1.08
N PHE A 196 -1.45 16.56 -2.19
CA PHE A 196 -1.91 15.18 -2.33
C PHE A 196 -0.81 14.21 -2.79
N ARG A 197 0.35 14.73 -3.23
CA ARG A 197 1.47 13.92 -3.75
C ARG A 197 1.94 12.81 -2.81
N PRO A 198 2.08 13.02 -1.48
CA PRO A 198 2.45 11.93 -0.58
C PRO A 198 1.46 10.77 -0.60
N THR A 199 0.15 11.05 -0.66
CA THR A 199 -0.90 10.02 -0.74
C THR A 199 -0.88 9.29 -2.08
N LEU A 200 -0.64 10.00 -3.19
CA LEU A 200 -0.45 9.38 -4.51
C LEU A 200 0.68 8.35 -4.47
N MET A 201 1.87 8.77 -4.03
CA MET A 201 3.06 7.91 -3.97
C MET A 201 2.87 6.75 -2.99
N GLN A 202 2.18 6.97 -1.87
CA GLN A 202 1.88 5.93 -0.88
C GLN A 202 1.04 4.80 -1.47
N LEU A 203 -0.10 5.12 -2.10
CA LEU A 203 -0.98 4.13 -2.72
C LEU A 203 -0.28 3.40 -3.88
N MET A 204 0.46 4.12 -4.73
CA MET A 204 1.22 3.51 -5.83
C MET A 204 2.30 2.54 -5.30
N LEU A 205 3.01 2.91 -4.24
CA LEU A 205 4.01 2.04 -3.60
C LEU A 205 3.35 0.81 -2.96
N TYR A 206 2.21 0.98 -2.28
CA TYR A 206 1.45 -0.15 -1.74
C TYR A 206 1.00 -1.12 -2.82
N ARG A 207 0.44 -0.64 -3.94
CA ARG A 207 0.08 -1.49 -5.08
C ARG A 207 1.28 -2.27 -5.60
N SER A 208 2.44 -1.62 -5.75
CA SER A 208 3.68 -2.26 -6.24
C SER A 208 4.20 -3.34 -5.28
N LEU A 209 4.16 -3.09 -3.96
CA LEU A 209 4.53 -4.09 -2.95
C LEU A 209 3.56 -5.27 -2.93
N LEU A 210 2.25 -5.01 -3.01
CA LEU A 210 1.22 -6.03 -3.09
C LEU A 210 1.40 -6.92 -4.34
N ALA A 211 1.64 -6.30 -5.50
CA ALA A 211 1.91 -7.01 -6.75
C ALA A 211 3.17 -7.88 -6.67
N SER A 212 4.21 -7.40 -6.00
CA SER A 212 5.47 -8.14 -5.81
C SER A 212 5.28 -9.39 -4.93
N LEU A 213 4.49 -9.28 -3.86
CA LEU A 213 4.12 -10.43 -3.02
C LEU A 213 3.27 -11.44 -3.80
N ALA A 214 2.27 -10.96 -4.54
CA ALA A 214 1.42 -11.79 -5.40
C ALA A 214 2.22 -12.55 -6.47
N ALA A 215 3.21 -11.90 -7.07
CA ALA A 215 4.11 -12.48 -8.06
C ALA A 215 5.23 -13.36 -7.45
N ASN A 216 5.29 -13.50 -6.12
CA ASN A 216 6.35 -14.21 -5.40
C ASN A 216 7.77 -13.73 -5.77
N THR A 217 7.95 -12.42 -6.00
CA THR A 217 9.25 -11.82 -6.33
C THR A 217 9.99 -11.29 -5.11
N VAL A 218 9.34 -11.30 -3.94
CA VAL A 218 9.91 -10.79 -2.68
C VAL A 218 10.81 -11.84 -2.02
N PRO A 219 12.13 -11.57 -1.85
CA PRO A 219 13.05 -12.54 -1.26
C PRO A 219 12.89 -12.60 0.27
N ALA A 220 12.18 -13.63 0.76
CA ALA A 220 11.91 -13.84 2.19
C ALA A 220 13.19 -13.81 3.06
N ASN A 221 14.27 -14.44 2.60
CA ASN A 221 15.55 -14.47 3.32
C ASN A 221 16.13 -13.07 3.56
N THR A 222 15.98 -12.15 2.60
CA THR A 222 16.44 -10.76 2.75
C THR A 222 15.61 -10.03 3.81
N ILE A 223 14.31 -10.30 3.89
CA ILE A 223 13.43 -9.75 4.94
C ILE A 223 13.86 -10.31 6.29
N PHE A 224 13.91 -11.64 6.46
CA PHE A 224 14.22 -12.26 7.74
C PHE A 224 15.61 -11.86 8.26
N ALA A 225 16.63 -11.82 7.39
CA ALA A 225 17.95 -11.34 7.74
C ALA A 225 17.93 -9.88 8.21
N ARG A 226 17.13 -9.02 7.57
CA ARG A 226 17.02 -7.60 7.96
C ARG A 226 16.44 -7.41 9.36
N TYR A 227 15.60 -8.33 9.81
CA TYR A 227 14.98 -8.30 11.13
C TYR A 227 15.72 -9.16 12.17
N ASP A 228 16.87 -9.74 11.82
CA ASP A 228 17.66 -10.60 12.71
C ASP A 228 16.82 -11.77 13.26
N LEU A 229 16.16 -12.48 12.34
CA LEU A 229 15.29 -13.64 12.61
C LEU A 229 15.95 -14.92 12.11
N ASN A 230 15.71 -16.02 12.82
CA ASN A 230 16.05 -17.35 12.31
C ASN A 230 14.79 -18.03 11.75
N PRO A 231 14.65 -18.14 10.42
CA PRO A 231 13.40 -18.57 9.81
C PRO A 231 13.13 -20.07 9.87
N SER A 232 14.09 -20.87 10.35
CA SER A 232 13.95 -22.31 10.57
C SER A 232 13.67 -22.68 12.03
N THR A 233 13.69 -21.71 12.94
CA THR A 233 13.31 -21.94 14.34
C THR A 233 11.82 -22.26 14.42
N PRO A 234 11.43 -23.36 15.10
CA PRO A 234 10.03 -23.66 15.29
C PRO A 234 9.35 -22.61 16.18
N PHE A 235 8.08 -22.31 15.91
CA PHE A 235 7.26 -21.47 16.78
C PHE A 235 7.04 -22.14 18.14
N THR A 236 6.73 -21.33 19.15
CA THR A 236 6.43 -21.86 20.49
C THR A 236 5.07 -22.57 20.53
N ASP A 237 4.95 -23.64 21.32
CA ASP A 237 3.69 -24.37 21.48
C ASP A 237 2.56 -23.46 22.00
N ALA A 238 2.92 -22.49 22.86
CA ALA A 238 1.98 -21.48 23.37
C ALA A 238 1.40 -20.63 22.23
N PHE A 239 2.27 -20.16 21.33
CA PHE A 239 1.85 -19.40 20.15
C PHE A 239 0.94 -20.21 19.23
N ILE A 240 1.31 -21.46 18.93
CA ILE A 240 0.52 -22.35 18.08
C ILE A 240 -0.86 -22.60 18.71
N ALA A 241 -0.90 -22.90 20.01
CA ALA A 241 -2.14 -23.17 20.72
C ALA A 241 -3.07 -21.94 20.77
N GLU A 242 -2.53 -20.74 21.00
CA GLU A 242 -3.32 -19.52 21.07
C GLU A 242 -3.92 -19.16 19.71
N ILE A 243 -3.15 -19.18 18.62
CA ILE A 243 -3.70 -18.88 17.28
C ILE A 243 -4.73 -19.91 16.85
N SER A 244 -4.50 -21.18 17.16
CA SER A 244 -5.42 -22.25 16.77
C SER A 244 -6.79 -22.16 17.44
N ASN A 245 -6.88 -21.50 18.60
CA ASN A 245 -8.15 -21.24 19.29
C ASN A 245 -8.90 -20.03 18.72
N LEU A 246 -8.29 -19.28 17.79
CA LEU A 246 -8.94 -18.18 17.10
C LEU A 246 -9.73 -18.77 15.93
N GLU A 247 -10.99 -19.11 16.19
CA GLU A 247 -11.94 -19.54 15.17
C GLU A 247 -11.99 -18.54 14.00
N PHE A 248 -12.22 -19.05 12.78
CA PHE A 248 -12.67 -18.25 11.63
C PHE A 248 -14.11 -17.75 11.88
N ASN A 249 -14.27 -16.83 12.82
CA ASN A 249 -15.55 -16.21 13.13
C ASN A 249 -15.85 -15.15 12.07
N PHE A 250 -16.31 -15.59 10.89
CA PHE A 250 -17.20 -14.76 10.11
C PHE A 250 -18.42 -14.48 11.00
N SER A 251 -18.72 -13.21 11.24
CA SER A 251 -19.94 -12.86 11.97
C SER A 251 -21.12 -13.55 11.30
N ASP A 252 -21.88 -14.35 12.07
CA ASP A 252 -23.05 -15.13 11.64
C ASP A 252 -24.17 -14.28 10.96
N ASP A 253 -23.99 -12.96 10.84
CA ASP A 253 -24.96 -12.02 10.26
C ASP A 253 -24.82 -11.85 8.73
N ALA A 254 -23.81 -12.46 8.11
CA ALA A 254 -23.74 -12.55 6.65
C ALA A 254 -24.62 -13.72 6.18
N GLY A 255 -25.90 -13.43 5.90
CA GLY A 255 -26.91 -14.37 5.39
C GLY A 255 -26.52 -15.05 4.06
N LEU A 256 -25.57 -15.98 4.12
CA LEU A 256 -25.07 -16.74 2.99
C LEU A 256 -25.87 -18.03 2.87
N ASN A 257 -26.57 -18.17 1.74
CA ASN A 257 -27.17 -19.42 1.31
C ASN A 257 -26.09 -20.51 1.17
N SER A 258 -26.37 -21.68 1.74
CA SER A 258 -25.49 -22.82 1.92
C SER A 258 -25.11 -23.60 0.64
N GLU A 259 -25.03 -22.96 -0.52
CA GLU A 259 -24.76 -23.65 -1.80
C GLU A 259 -23.46 -23.24 -2.51
N ASP A 260 -22.69 -22.31 -1.96
CA ASP A 260 -21.42 -21.90 -2.56
C ASP A 260 -20.32 -22.96 -2.28
N ARG A 261 -20.09 -23.84 -3.26
CA ARG A 261 -19.11 -24.96 -3.26
C ARG A 261 -17.64 -24.54 -3.20
N PHE A 262 -17.34 -23.32 -2.78
CA PHE A 262 -15.97 -22.76 -2.73
C PHE A 262 -15.51 -22.32 -1.33
N ALA A 263 -16.31 -22.52 -0.28
CA ALA A 263 -15.84 -22.35 1.10
C ALA A 263 -15.31 -23.68 1.65
N PRO A 264 -14.02 -23.82 2.01
CA PRO A 264 -13.66 -24.84 2.96
C PRO A 264 -14.18 -24.40 4.34
N MET A 265 -15.03 -25.24 4.90
CA MET A 265 -15.11 -25.42 6.35
C MET A 265 -13.70 -25.50 6.95
N SER A 266 -13.52 -25.01 8.16
CA SER A 266 -12.45 -25.49 9.00
C SER A 266 -12.93 -25.54 10.45
N SER A 267 -13.03 -26.76 10.96
CA SER A 267 -13.18 -27.02 12.39
C SER A 267 -11.91 -26.58 13.14
N GLN A 268 -11.99 -26.39 14.46
CA GLN A 268 -10.82 -26.06 15.30
C GLN A 268 -9.61 -27.00 15.07
N GLY A 269 -9.85 -28.26 14.69
CA GLY A 269 -8.79 -29.23 14.39
C GLY A 269 -8.00 -28.95 13.10
N ASP A 270 -8.62 -28.29 12.12
CA ASP A 270 -7.98 -28.03 10.81
C ASP A 270 -6.96 -26.88 10.90
N ALA A 271 -7.25 -25.86 11.71
CA ALA A 271 -6.34 -24.74 11.97
C ALA A 271 -5.08 -25.18 12.75
N ILE A 272 -5.25 -26.06 13.75
CA ILE A 272 -4.13 -26.66 14.50
C ILE A 272 -3.20 -27.42 13.53
N ASN A 273 -3.79 -28.28 12.70
CA ASN A 273 -3.02 -29.08 11.74
C ASN A 273 -2.30 -28.18 10.73
N GLU A 274 -2.92 -27.10 10.27
CA GLU A 274 -2.30 -26.16 9.33
C GLU A 274 -1.09 -25.44 9.95
N LEU A 275 -1.20 -24.91 11.16
CA LEU A 275 -0.07 -24.24 11.82
C LEU A 275 1.05 -25.20 12.23
N GLN A 276 0.70 -26.43 12.61
CA GLN A 276 1.70 -27.48 12.87
C GLN A 276 2.45 -27.87 11.59
N GLN A 277 1.79 -27.88 10.43
CA GLN A 277 2.44 -28.10 9.13
C GLN A 277 3.33 -26.92 8.72
N HIS A 278 3.03 -25.71 9.20
CA HIS A 278 3.76 -24.49 8.90
C HIS A 278 4.46 -23.90 10.13
N ASN A 279 5.10 -24.76 10.92
CA ASN A 279 5.59 -24.45 12.26
C ASN A 279 6.83 -23.54 12.35
N ASN A 280 7.22 -22.86 11.29
CA ASN A 280 8.32 -21.90 11.28
C ASN A 280 8.09 -20.82 10.22
N LEU A 281 8.86 -19.73 10.27
CA LEU A 281 8.68 -18.58 9.36
C LEU A 281 8.84 -18.96 7.88
N THR A 282 9.74 -19.89 7.54
CA THR A 282 9.95 -20.31 6.14
C THR A 282 8.70 -20.96 5.57
N LEU A 283 8.15 -21.94 6.30
CA LEU A 283 6.95 -22.66 5.88
C LEU A 283 5.73 -21.75 5.90
N LEU A 284 5.59 -20.92 6.94
CA LEU A 284 4.46 -20.00 7.04
C LEU A 284 4.48 -18.92 5.95
N TRP A 285 5.66 -18.43 5.56
CA TRP A 285 5.80 -17.55 4.41
C TRP A 285 5.35 -18.23 3.11
N GLN A 286 5.71 -19.51 2.92
CA GLN A 286 5.27 -20.27 1.75
C GLN A 286 3.73 -20.39 1.71
N LEU A 287 3.07 -20.64 2.85
CA LEU A 287 1.62 -20.62 2.94
C LEU A 287 1.04 -19.25 2.57
N MET A 288 1.62 -18.16 3.09
CA MET A 288 1.21 -16.80 2.75
C MET A 288 1.29 -16.54 1.24
N ILE A 289 2.37 -16.97 0.58
CA ILE A 289 2.50 -16.83 -0.87
C ILE A 289 1.45 -17.67 -1.62
N GLN A 290 1.13 -18.89 -1.15
CA GLN A 290 0.04 -19.68 -1.74
C GLN A 290 -1.32 -18.97 -1.62
N GLU A 291 -1.59 -18.33 -0.47
CA GLU A 291 -2.79 -17.53 -0.25
C GLU A 291 -2.84 -16.30 -1.15
N PHE A 292 -1.70 -15.65 -1.38
CA PHE A 292 -1.57 -14.57 -2.36
C PHE A 292 -1.88 -15.05 -3.78
N VAL A 293 -1.34 -16.18 -4.23
CA VAL A 293 -1.60 -16.72 -5.57
C VAL A 293 -3.08 -17.11 -5.74
N ARG A 294 -3.72 -17.62 -4.69
CA ARG A 294 -5.16 -17.92 -4.70
C ARG A 294 -6.03 -16.66 -4.81
N THR A 295 -5.65 -15.59 -4.11
CA THR A 295 -6.42 -14.33 -4.10
C THR A 295 -6.11 -13.43 -5.29
N ILE A 296 -4.85 -13.40 -5.73
CA ILE A 296 -4.30 -12.51 -6.77
C ILE A 296 -3.47 -13.34 -7.76
N PRO A 297 -4.12 -14.11 -8.66
CA PRO A 297 -3.41 -15.02 -9.57
C PRO A 297 -2.51 -14.31 -10.61
N SER A 298 -2.80 -13.04 -10.91
CA SER A 298 -2.05 -12.25 -11.89
C SER A 298 -2.06 -10.77 -11.51
N ALA A 299 -1.09 -10.00 -12.02
CA ALA A 299 -1.03 -8.55 -11.79
C ALA A 299 -2.31 -7.82 -12.27
N ASP A 300 -2.98 -8.34 -13.30
CA ASP A 300 -4.25 -7.81 -13.83
C ASP A 300 -5.42 -7.93 -12.83
N CYS A 301 -5.27 -8.74 -11.78
CA CYS A 301 -6.24 -8.84 -10.69
C CYS A 301 -6.10 -7.71 -9.67
N ILE A 302 -5.09 -6.85 -9.79
CA ILE A 302 -4.96 -5.63 -8.99
C ILE A 302 -5.42 -4.46 -9.87
N GLY A 303 -6.46 -3.77 -9.44
CA GLY A 303 -7.03 -2.63 -10.16
C GLY A 303 -6.01 -1.51 -10.37
N GLU A 304 -6.15 -0.80 -11.49
CA GLU A 304 -5.30 0.35 -11.79
C GLU A 304 -5.80 1.63 -11.13
N VAL A 305 -7.09 1.68 -10.77
CA VAL A 305 -7.65 2.80 -10.01
C VAL A 305 -7.33 2.64 -8.52
N LEU A 306 -6.65 3.66 -7.98
CA LEU A 306 -6.33 3.79 -6.56
C LEU A 306 -7.20 4.88 -5.93
N ARG A 307 -7.68 4.65 -4.70
CA ARG A 307 -8.56 5.60 -3.99
C ARG A 307 -7.90 6.12 -2.73
N ALA A 308 -7.94 7.44 -2.55
CA ALA A 308 -7.77 8.06 -1.25
C ALA A 308 -9.12 8.52 -0.72
N GLU A 309 -9.55 8.02 0.43
CA GLU A 309 -10.75 8.47 1.11
C GLU A 309 -10.41 9.41 2.27
N PHE A 310 -11.15 10.50 2.41
CA PHE A 310 -10.95 11.47 3.47
C PHE A 310 -12.11 11.44 4.45
N ILE A 311 -11.80 11.24 5.72
CA ILE A 311 -12.80 11.23 6.80
C ILE A 311 -12.47 12.31 7.84
N LEU A 312 -13.51 12.91 8.43
CA LEU A 312 -13.35 13.85 9.53
C LEU A 312 -13.00 13.11 10.81
N ALA A 313 -11.90 13.50 11.44
CA ALA A 313 -11.41 12.83 12.64
C ALA A 313 -12.35 12.98 13.86
N ARG A 314 -13.25 13.98 13.86
CA ARG A 314 -14.14 14.30 14.99
C ARG A 314 -15.40 13.41 15.04
N ASP A 315 -15.97 13.10 13.89
CA ASP A 315 -17.29 12.46 13.74
C ASP A 315 -17.26 11.28 12.76
N GLN A 316 -16.08 10.98 12.19
CA GLN A 316 -15.83 9.90 11.24
C GLN A 316 -16.65 10.02 9.94
N SER A 317 -17.27 11.17 9.68
CA SER A 317 -18.01 11.40 8.44
C SER A 317 -17.08 11.47 7.23
N VAL A 318 -17.53 10.90 6.11
CA VAL A 318 -16.81 10.94 4.84
C VAL A 318 -16.87 12.35 4.25
N LEU A 319 -15.71 12.97 4.05
CA LEU A 319 -15.56 14.27 3.39
C LEU A 319 -15.60 14.16 1.87
N GLY A 320 -15.18 13.02 1.34
CA GLY A 320 -15.06 12.75 -0.08
C GLY A 320 -13.85 11.87 -0.36
N SER A 321 -13.72 11.46 -1.62
CA SER A 321 -12.63 10.63 -2.10
C SER A 321 -11.93 11.26 -3.30
N LYS A 322 -10.75 10.74 -3.62
CA LYS A 322 -10.02 11.01 -4.85
C LYS A 322 -9.55 9.70 -5.45
N CYS A 323 -9.96 9.44 -6.69
CA CYS A 323 -9.52 8.31 -7.47
C CYS A 323 -8.51 8.76 -8.52
N PHE A 324 -7.52 7.93 -8.81
CA PHE A 324 -6.48 8.20 -9.80
C PHE A 324 -5.86 6.90 -10.32
N ALA A 325 -5.34 6.94 -11.54
CA ALA A 325 -4.67 5.80 -12.15
C ALA A 325 -3.29 5.54 -11.53
N TYR A 326 -2.93 4.27 -11.43
CA TYR A 326 -1.57 3.84 -11.14
C TYR A 326 -0.62 4.24 -12.27
N ASP A 327 0.53 4.80 -11.90
CA ASP A 327 1.58 5.21 -12.82
C ASP A 327 2.92 4.65 -12.33
N GLU A 328 3.35 3.55 -12.94
CA GLU A 328 4.58 2.83 -12.59
C GLU A 328 5.83 3.66 -12.86
N ASP A 329 5.85 4.42 -13.96
CA ASP A 329 6.98 5.26 -14.36
C ASP A 329 7.18 6.41 -13.39
N ALA A 330 6.09 7.08 -12.99
CA ALA A 330 6.13 8.15 -12.01
C ALA A 330 6.58 7.63 -10.64
N LEU A 331 6.07 6.47 -10.20
CA LEU A 331 6.49 5.84 -8.95
C LEU A 331 7.97 5.48 -8.98
N THR A 332 8.43 4.84 -10.05
CA THR A 332 9.84 4.40 -10.18
C THR A 332 10.79 5.58 -10.14
N LYS A 333 10.50 6.64 -10.92
CA LYS A 333 11.29 7.88 -10.90
C LYS A 333 11.31 8.53 -9.51
N TYR A 334 10.16 8.55 -8.83
CA TYR A 334 10.05 9.10 -7.49
C TYR A 334 10.92 8.34 -6.49
N VAL A 335 10.74 7.01 -6.40
CA VAL A 335 11.48 6.17 -5.45
C VAL A 335 12.98 6.24 -5.71
N GLN A 336 13.41 6.20 -6.97
CA GLN A 336 14.83 6.33 -7.32
C GLN A 336 15.40 7.68 -6.85
N ASP A 337 14.70 8.80 -7.08
CA ASP A 337 15.18 10.10 -6.62
C ASP A 337 15.19 10.20 -5.08
N GLU A 338 14.16 9.70 -4.38
CA GLU A 338 14.14 9.65 -2.91
C GLU A 338 15.29 8.80 -2.34
N MET A 339 15.58 7.66 -2.96
CA MET A 339 16.64 6.77 -2.51
C MET A 339 18.04 7.38 -2.67
N LYS A 340 18.27 8.25 -3.66
CA LYS A 340 19.51 9.05 -3.75
C LYS A 340 19.70 9.93 -2.51
N TRP A 341 18.63 10.51 -1.98
CA TRP A 341 18.72 11.29 -0.75
C TRP A 341 18.99 10.39 0.46
N TRP A 342 18.27 9.28 0.60
CA TRP A 342 18.51 8.31 1.67
C TRP A 342 19.96 7.79 1.67
N ARG A 343 20.53 7.51 0.50
CA ARG A 343 21.94 7.09 0.34
C ARG A 343 22.95 8.22 0.51
N GLY A 344 22.51 9.47 0.66
CA GLY A 344 23.38 10.64 0.83
C GLY A 344 24.04 11.14 -0.46
N GLU A 345 23.59 10.65 -1.62
CA GLU A 345 24.08 11.05 -2.95
C GLU A 345 23.60 12.45 -3.35
N ARG A 346 22.52 12.93 -2.72
CA ARG A 346 22.02 14.31 -2.87
C ARG A 346 21.61 14.91 -1.53
N LYS A 347 21.66 16.25 -1.45
CA LYS A 347 21.13 17.01 -0.31
C LYS A 347 19.59 17.02 -0.31
N PRO A 348 18.95 17.18 0.87
CA PRO A 348 17.50 17.37 0.94
C PRO A 348 17.11 18.69 0.25
N ARG A 349 15.98 18.67 -0.46
CA ARG A 349 15.41 19.81 -1.16
C ARG A 349 14.32 20.48 -0.33
N GLY A 350 14.24 21.81 -0.44
CA GLY A 350 13.12 22.56 0.09
C GLY A 350 11.86 22.32 -0.75
N VAL A 351 10.76 22.93 -0.32
CA VAL A 351 9.52 22.95 -1.11
C VAL A 351 9.72 23.81 -2.36
N GLU A 352 8.89 23.59 -3.39
CA GLU A 352 8.83 24.54 -4.50
C GLU A 352 8.30 25.89 -4.00
N VAL A 353 8.64 26.98 -4.70
CA VAL A 353 8.31 28.35 -4.24
C VAL A 353 6.79 28.55 -4.12
N GLU A 354 6.02 27.94 -5.03
CA GLU A 354 4.56 27.92 -5.04
C GLU A 354 3.98 27.19 -3.83
N GLU A 355 4.76 26.30 -3.21
CA GLU A 355 4.38 25.52 -2.04
C GLU A 355 4.86 26.13 -0.71
N ALA A 356 5.44 27.33 -0.73
CA ALA A 356 5.93 28.00 0.48
C ALA A 356 4.84 28.22 1.55
N TYR A 357 3.55 28.08 1.21
CA TYR A 357 2.46 28.07 2.20
C TYR A 357 2.64 26.96 3.25
N LYS A 358 3.26 25.83 2.90
CA LYS A 358 3.59 24.72 3.84
C LYS A 358 4.47 25.21 4.99
N CYS A 359 5.32 26.19 4.74
CA CYS A 359 6.22 26.76 5.73
C CYS A 359 5.50 27.53 6.86
N ARG A 360 4.23 27.95 6.66
CA ARG A 360 3.44 28.68 7.67
C ARG A 360 3.07 27.82 8.88
N VAL A 361 3.04 26.50 8.71
CA VAL A 361 2.67 25.52 9.75
C VAL A 361 3.83 24.60 10.11
N CYS A 362 5.05 24.90 9.62
CA CYS A 362 6.24 24.10 9.86
C CYS A 362 6.89 24.50 11.19
N GLU A 363 7.12 23.52 12.07
CA GLU A 363 7.77 23.72 13.37
C GLU A 363 9.24 24.19 13.27
N PHE A 364 9.89 23.97 12.12
CA PHE A 364 11.26 24.39 11.86
C PHE A 364 11.33 25.68 11.04
N ALA A 365 10.21 26.40 10.88
CA ALA A 365 10.11 27.60 10.07
C ALA A 365 11.20 28.65 10.33
N GLU A 366 11.48 28.94 11.61
CA GLU A 366 12.42 29.99 12.04
C GLU A 366 13.87 29.64 11.69
N ASP A 367 14.25 28.37 11.82
CA ASP A 367 15.62 27.90 11.62
C ASP A 367 15.86 27.25 10.25
N CYS A 368 14.86 27.23 9.37
CA CYS A 368 14.95 26.56 8.09
C CYS A 368 15.95 27.24 7.15
N THR A 369 17.07 26.58 6.86
CA THR A 369 18.11 27.08 5.93
C THR A 369 17.56 27.47 4.57
N TRP A 370 16.72 26.63 3.96
CA TRP A 370 16.11 26.95 2.66
C TRP A 370 15.25 28.20 2.68
N ARG A 371 14.52 28.47 3.79
CA ARG A 371 13.77 29.74 3.92
C ARG A 371 14.72 30.92 3.99
N LYS A 372 15.80 30.81 4.76
CA LYS A 372 16.81 31.86 4.90
C LYS A 372 17.46 32.16 3.54
N GLU A 373 17.89 31.13 2.83
CA GLU A 373 18.45 31.24 1.47
C GLU A 373 17.46 31.90 0.49
N LYS A 374 16.19 31.49 0.48
CA LYS A 374 15.19 32.10 -0.42
C LYS A 374 14.84 33.55 -0.07
N MET A 375 14.87 33.92 1.20
CA MET A 375 14.72 35.32 1.62
C MET A 375 15.91 36.16 1.16
N GLU A 376 17.13 35.66 1.30
CA GLU A 376 18.35 36.33 0.82
C GLU A 376 18.35 36.50 -0.70
N GLU A 377 17.98 35.47 -1.46
CA GLU A 377 17.80 35.54 -2.93
C GLU A 377 16.78 36.63 -3.32
N ALA A 378 15.65 36.72 -2.61
CA ALA A 378 14.62 37.73 -2.88
C ALA A 378 15.11 39.15 -2.58
N ILE A 379 15.80 39.35 -1.46
CA ILE A 379 16.44 40.64 -1.10
C ILE A 379 17.48 41.03 -2.15
N GLY A 380 18.31 40.08 -2.59
CA GLY A 380 19.31 40.26 -3.64
C GLY A 380 18.68 40.74 -4.96
N ARG A 381 17.66 40.04 -5.44
CA ARG A 381 16.91 40.43 -6.66
C ARG A 381 16.29 41.82 -6.55
N GLN A 382 15.79 42.20 -5.36
CA GLN A 382 15.25 43.54 -5.15
C GLN A 382 16.33 44.63 -5.17
N ARG A 383 17.52 44.36 -4.60
CA ARG A 383 18.67 45.27 -4.66
C ARG A 383 19.15 45.45 -6.09
N GLU A 384 19.28 44.38 -6.87
CA GLU A 384 19.64 44.44 -8.29
C GLU A 384 18.62 45.22 -9.11
N ARG A 385 17.32 44.99 -8.88
CA ARG A 385 16.25 45.74 -9.57
C ARG A 385 16.30 47.23 -9.25
N ARG A 386 16.56 47.60 -7.99
CA ARG A 386 16.77 49.01 -7.59
C ARG A 386 18.02 49.61 -8.21
N GLY A 387 19.13 48.87 -8.26
CA GLY A 387 20.37 49.29 -8.92
C GLY A 387 20.24 49.51 -10.44
N ARG A 388 19.43 48.68 -11.12
CA ARG A 388 19.10 48.86 -12.54
C ARG A 388 18.18 50.06 -12.80
N LEU A 389 17.23 50.33 -11.90
CA LEU A 389 16.37 51.51 -12.00
C LEU A 389 17.14 52.81 -11.75
N SER A 390 18.13 52.81 -10.84
CA SER A 390 18.98 53.99 -10.60
C SER A 390 20.00 54.26 -11.70
N THR A 391 20.37 53.26 -12.51
CA THR A 391 21.31 53.41 -13.63
C THR A 391 20.61 53.67 -14.97
N GLY A 392 19.30 53.36 -15.08
CA GLY A 392 18.49 53.62 -16.28
C GLY A 392 17.76 54.97 -16.32
N SER A 393 17.82 55.79 -15.27
CA SER A 393 17.22 57.14 -15.22
C SER A 393 18.23 58.27 -15.50
N GLY A 394 19.39 57.93 -16.07
CA GLY A 394 20.48 58.87 -16.39
C GLY A 394 20.90 58.81 -17.86
N VAL A 395 19.94 58.81 -18.80
CA VAL A 395 20.16 59.09 -20.23
C VAL A 395 19.16 60.15 -20.68
#